data_AF-A0A952MXD3-F1
#
_entry.id   AF-A0A952MXD3-F1
#
_cell.length_a   1.000
_cell.length_b   1.000
_cell.length_c   1.000
_cell.angle_alpha   90.00
_cell.angle_beta   90.00
_cell.angle_gamma   90.00
#
_symmetry.space_group_name_H-M   'P 1'
#
loop_
_entity.id
_entity.type
_entity.pdbx_description
1 polymer ?
#
loop_
_entity_poly.entity_id
_entity_poly.type
_entity_poly.pdbx_seq_one_letter_code
_entity_poly.pdbx_strand_id
1 'polypeptide(L)'
;MSTKAEKILSLAGVSFEGVTGESLRQLFRKVLNAGMYGIGFSAYTEGQKPGDILTEKQIRRRMEIIRPYTKWIRSFSCTEGNELIPKIAREYGIKTLVGAWLGKDDKINQEEIANLINLSKEGYVDTAAVGNEVMLRGDLTEDELIAFINRVKQAIPGIPVGYVDAYFEFDVKPRITQACDVVLANCYPYWEGCHIDYSLLYMKEMYNRAIRAANGKPVIISETGWPSQGTNFGAAMPSEENFIKYFINTQKWSMEEDIKVFYFSSFDESWKVGAEGDVGAYWGLWDKDEKLKF
;
A
#
# COMPACT_ATOMS: atom_id res chain seq x y z
N MET A 1 -27.55 3.47 31.29
CA MET A 1 -26.29 3.28 30.55
C MET A 1 -26.64 3.06 29.09
N SER A 2 -26.09 3.86 28.17
CA SER A 2 -26.30 3.71 26.73
C SER A 2 -25.25 2.77 26.15
N THR A 3 -25.41 1.46 26.35
CA THR A 3 -24.48 0.45 25.82
C THR A 3 -25.23 -0.60 25.00
N LYS A 4 -24.73 -0.89 23.81
CA LYS A 4 -25.07 -2.09 23.03
C LYS A 4 -23.76 -2.85 22.86
N ALA A 5 -23.67 -4.05 23.44
CA ALA A 5 -22.44 -4.84 23.44
C ALA A 5 -21.90 -5.05 22.00
N GLU A 6 -22.80 -5.19 21.03
CA GLU A 6 -22.52 -5.35 19.61
C GLU A 6 -22.00 -4.07 18.91
N LYS A 7 -21.92 -2.94 19.63
CA LYS A 7 -21.45 -1.65 19.11
C LYS A 7 -20.28 -1.06 19.90
N ILE A 8 -19.64 -1.84 20.77
CA ILE A 8 -18.44 -1.40 21.48
C ILE A 8 -17.25 -1.55 20.54
N LEU A 9 -16.84 -0.44 19.91
CA LEU A 9 -15.62 -0.35 19.13
C LEU A 9 -14.46 0.08 20.04
N SER A 10 -13.34 -0.65 20.01
CA SER A 10 -12.16 -0.25 20.76
C SER A 10 -11.43 0.86 20.01
N LEU A 11 -11.34 2.04 20.62
CA LEU A 11 -10.59 3.15 20.05
C LEU A 11 -9.10 2.80 19.91
N ALA A 12 -8.54 2.11 20.90
CA ALA A 12 -7.12 1.74 20.98
C ALA A 12 -6.78 0.41 20.28
N GLY A 13 -7.76 -0.26 19.65
CA GLY A 13 -7.55 -1.55 19.00
C GLY A 13 -7.52 -2.73 19.98
N VAL A 14 -6.74 -3.76 19.66
CA VAL A 14 -6.65 -4.99 20.47
C VAL A 14 -5.78 -4.74 21.70
N SER A 15 -6.24 -5.18 22.88
CA SER A 15 -5.36 -5.28 24.04
C SER A 15 -4.43 -6.48 23.88
N PHE A 16 -3.12 -6.22 23.95
CA PHE A 16 -2.07 -7.24 23.94
C PHE A 16 -1.54 -7.54 25.34
N GLU A 17 -2.20 -7.04 26.39
CA GLU A 17 -1.78 -7.26 27.77
C GLU A 17 -1.78 -8.76 28.10
N GLY A 18 -0.64 -9.26 28.56
CA GLY A 18 -0.44 -10.69 28.86
C GLY A 18 -0.31 -11.61 27.64
N VAL A 19 -0.33 -11.08 26.41
CA VAL A 19 -0.06 -11.88 25.20
C VAL A 19 1.45 -12.09 25.06
N THR A 20 1.89 -13.34 25.15
CA THR A 20 3.31 -13.73 24.99
C THR A 20 3.67 -13.94 23.52
N GLY A 21 4.97 -14.03 23.19
CA GLY A 21 5.47 -14.12 21.82
C GLY A 21 4.80 -15.19 20.95
N GLU A 22 4.67 -16.44 21.43
CA GLU A 22 4.04 -17.50 20.62
C GLU A 22 2.53 -17.26 20.44
N SER A 23 1.83 -16.83 21.49
CA SER A 23 0.41 -16.43 21.37
C SER A 23 0.22 -15.24 20.42
N LEU A 24 1.19 -14.32 20.36
CA LEU A 24 1.18 -13.19 19.44
C LEU A 24 1.33 -13.64 17.99
N ARG A 25 2.28 -14.56 17.70
CA ARG A 25 2.43 -15.21 16.38
C ARG A 25 1.20 -15.99 15.96
N GLN A 26 0.58 -16.73 16.88
CA GLN A 26 -0.66 -17.45 16.59
C GLN A 26 -1.80 -16.50 16.22
N LEU A 27 -1.90 -15.36 16.92
CA LEU A 27 -2.88 -14.33 16.58
C LEU A 27 -2.58 -13.67 15.22
N PHE A 28 -1.31 -13.39 14.93
CA PHE A 28 -0.86 -12.91 13.62
C PHE A 28 -1.32 -13.85 12.50
N ARG A 29 -0.96 -15.14 12.59
CA ARG A 29 -1.34 -16.15 11.59
C ARG A 29 -2.86 -16.28 11.47
N LYS A 30 -3.60 -16.21 12.58
CA LYS A 30 -5.07 -16.23 12.57
C LYS A 30 -5.65 -15.04 11.80
N VAL A 31 -5.13 -13.83 12.03
CA VAL A 31 -5.59 -12.62 11.34
C VAL A 31 -5.20 -12.65 9.87
N LEU A 32 -3.97 -13.08 9.54
CA LEU A 32 -3.51 -13.23 8.16
C LEU A 32 -4.38 -14.24 7.38
N ASN A 33 -4.67 -15.41 7.99
CA ASN A 33 -5.53 -16.45 7.41
C ASN A 33 -6.99 -16.03 7.23
N ALA A 34 -7.45 -15.01 7.97
CA ALA A 34 -8.78 -14.43 7.74
C ALA A 34 -8.86 -13.62 6.44
N GLY A 35 -7.70 -13.28 5.87
CA GLY A 35 -7.55 -12.52 4.64
C GLY A 35 -7.53 -11.01 4.87
N MET A 36 -6.92 -10.30 3.92
CA MET A 36 -6.80 -8.86 3.89
C MET A 36 -7.56 -8.29 2.68
N TYR A 37 -7.87 -6.99 2.73
CA TYR A 37 -8.44 -6.30 1.56
C TYR A 37 -7.46 -6.34 0.39
N GLY A 38 -6.26 -5.79 0.58
CA GLY A 38 -5.22 -5.72 -0.43
C GLY A 38 -3.81 -5.73 0.15
N ILE A 39 -2.82 -5.99 -0.70
CA ILE A 39 -1.40 -5.98 -0.34
C ILE A 39 -0.56 -5.32 -1.45
N GLY A 40 0.46 -4.55 -1.06
CA GLY A 40 1.49 -4.08 -1.98
C GLY A 40 2.32 -5.26 -2.48
N PHE A 41 2.27 -5.53 -3.78
CA PHE A 41 2.90 -6.70 -4.39
C PHE A 41 4.21 -6.31 -5.08
N SER A 42 5.29 -6.97 -4.67
CA SER A 42 6.59 -6.88 -5.32
C SER A 42 7.09 -8.25 -5.77
N ALA A 43 7.53 -8.32 -7.03
CA ALA A 43 8.09 -9.53 -7.62
C ALA A 43 9.62 -9.53 -7.68
N TYR A 44 10.29 -8.48 -7.17
CA TYR A 44 11.74 -8.38 -7.14
C TYR A 44 12.35 -9.39 -6.17
N THR A 45 13.21 -10.27 -6.66
CA THR A 45 13.96 -11.22 -5.82
C THR A 45 15.28 -10.63 -5.35
N GLU A 46 15.97 -11.33 -4.45
CA GLU A 46 17.31 -10.94 -4.00
C GLU A 46 18.23 -10.62 -5.20
N GLY A 47 18.90 -9.48 -5.13
CA GLY A 47 19.76 -8.97 -6.19
C GLY A 47 19.05 -8.19 -7.31
N GLN A 48 17.71 -8.13 -7.31
CA GLN A 48 16.94 -7.29 -8.24
C GLN A 48 16.48 -5.99 -7.57
N LYS A 49 16.24 -4.97 -8.38
CA LYS A 49 15.73 -3.63 -7.99
C LYS A 49 14.94 -2.99 -9.15
N PRO A 50 14.26 -1.85 -8.94
CA PRO A 50 13.71 -1.06 -10.04
C PRO A 50 14.78 -0.78 -11.12
N GLY A 51 14.43 -0.98 -12.39
CA GLY A 51 15.37 -1.05 -13.52
C GLY A 51 15.62 -2.48 -14.03
N ASP A 52 15.40 -3.50 -13.20
CA ASP A 52 15.55 -4.90 -13.61
C ASP A 52 14.25 -5.47 -14.18
N ILE A 53 14.36 -6.26 -15.26
CA ILE A 53 13.21 -6.87 -15.93
C ILE A 53 12.64 -8.01 -15.09
N LEU A 54 11.37 -7.89 -14.71
CA LEU A 54 10.62 -8.94 -14.04
C LEU A 54 10.17 -10.02 -15.03
N THR A 55 10.29 -11.30 -14.61
CA THR A 55 9.83 -12.44 -15.42
C THR A 55 8.42 -12.88 -15.06
N GLU A 56 7.68 -13.45 -16.00
CA GLU A 56 6.38 -14.08 -15.69
C GLU A 56 6.51 -15.17 -14.61
N LYS A 57 7.57 -15.98 -14.68
CA LYS A 57 7.81 -17.09 -13.75
C LYS A 57 7.92 -16.61 -12.30
N GLN A 58 8.68 -15.54 -12.03
CA GLN A 58 8.82 -15.03 -10.67
C GLN A 58 7.54 -14.36 -10.17
N ILE A 59 6.81 -13.66 -11.05
CA ILE A 59 5.53 -13.03 -10.70
C ILE A 59 4.52 -14.10 -10.32
N ARG A 60 4.35 -15.16 -11.12
CA ARG A 60 3.44 -16.27 -10.81
C ARG A 60 3.79 -16.95 -9.50
N ARG A 61 5.06 -17.30 -9.29
CA ARG A 61 5.54 -17.94 -8.05
C ARG A 61 5.13 -17.12 -6.82
N ARG A 62 5.41 -15.82 -6.81
CA ARG A 62 5.09 -14.94 -5.68
C ARG A 62 3.60 -14.65 -5.55
N MET A 63 2.87 -14.57 -6.65
CA MET A 63 1.42 -14.41 -6.65
C MET A 63 0.73 -15.61 -6.00
N GLU A 64 1.19 -16.83 -6.28
CA GLU A 64 0.65 -18.06 -5.68
C GLU A 64 0.81 -18.09 -4.16
N ILE A 65 1.90 -17.54 -3.64
CA ILE A 65 2.15 -17.44 -2.18
C ILE A 65 1.13 -16.51 -1.52
N ILE A 66 0.85 -15.35 -2.11
CA ILE A 66 -0.02 -14.35 -1.48
C ILE A 66 -1.51 -14.57 -1.75
N ARG A 67 -1.86 -15.28 -2.82
CA ARG A 67 -3.24 -15.50 -3.29
C ARG A 67 -4.22 -15.95 -2.20
N PRO A 68 -3.87 -16.86 -1.27
CA PRO A 68 -4.80 -17.28 -0.22
C PRO A 68 -5.18 -16.18 0.77
N TYR A 69 -4.40 -15.10 0.84
CA TYR A 69 -4.45 -14.11 1.93
C TYR A 69 -5.02 -12.75 1.50
N THR A 70 -5.30 -12.54 0.21
CA THR A 70 -5.77 -11.24 -0.28
C THR A 70 -6.75 -11.36 -1.44
N LYS A 71 -7.61 -10.36 -1.60
CA LYS A 71 -8.51 -10.20 -2.76
C LYS A 71 -7.98 -9.18 -3.76
N TRP A 72 -7.07 -8.32 -3.33
CA TRP A 72 -6.49 -7.26 -4.15
C TRP A 72 -4.96 -7.26 -4.07
N ILE A 73 -4.33 -6.86 -5.16
CA ILE A 73 -2.93 -6.47 -5.16
C ILE A 73 -2.77 -5.04 -5.64
N ARG A 74 -1.72 -4.39 -5.14
CA ARG A 74 -1.22 -3.14 -5.69
C ARG A 74 0.12 -3.38 -6.39
N SER A 75 0.24 -2.94 -7.63
CA SER A 75 1.51 -2.87 -8.36
C SER A 75 1.94 -1.40 -8.54
N PHE A 76 3.25 -1.17 -8.68
CA PHE A 76 3.83 0.18 -8.55
C PHE A 76 4.32 0.79 -9.87
N SER A 77 4.45 -0.02 -10.91
CA SER A 77 4.90 0.37 -12.26
C SER A 77 4.14 -0.43 -13.32
N CYS A 78 4.18 0.06 -14.56
CA CYS A 78 3.66 -0.56 -15.76
C CYS A 78 4.76 -0.84 -16.80
N THR A 79 6.03 -0.89 -16.40
CA THR A 79 7.17 -1.16 -17.28
C THR A 79 8.08 -2.24 -16.69
N GLU A 80 9.04 -2.69 -17.50
CA GLU A 80 10.09 -3.64 -17.07
C GLU A 80 9.52 -4.97 -16.54
N GLY A 81 8.41 -5.44 -17.10
CA GLY A 81 7.73 -6.67 -16.69
C GLY A 81 6.71 -6.47 -15.57
N ASN A 82 6.63 -5.28 -14.95
CA ASN A 82 5.55 -4.98 -14.00
C ASN A 82 4.17 -5.00 -14.67
N GLU A 83 4.08 -4.72 -15.97
CA GLU A 83 2.84 -4.82 -16.76
C GLU A 83 2.25 -6.24 -16.82
N LEU A 84 3.04 -7.27 -16.50
CA LEU A 84 2.58 -8.65 -16.41
C LEU A 84 1.84 -8.93 -15.09
N ILE A 85 2.14 -8.18 -14.02
CA ILE A 85 1.54 -8.37 -12.69
C ILE A 85 0.01 -8.32 -12.72
N PRO A 86 -0.64 -7.27 -13.25
CA PRO A 86 -2.09 -7.22 -13.25
C PRO A 86 -2.73 -8.26 -14.17
N LYS A 87 -2.05 -8.67 -15.25
CA LYS A 87 -2.51 -9.75 -16.14
C LYS A 87 -2.57 -11.07 -15.38
N ILE A 88 -1.48 -11.42 -14.72
CA ILE A 88 -1.36 -12.65 -13.93
C ILE A 88 -2.33 -12.62 -12.73
N ALA A 89 -2.46 -11.49 -12.04
CA ALA A 89 -3.41 -11.34 -10.92
C ALA A 89 -4.84 -11.69 -11.35
N ARG A 90 -5.29 -11.24 -12.53
CA ARG A 90 -6.63 -11.53 -13.06
C ARG A 90 -6.86 -13.01 -13.33
N GLU A 91 -5.85 -13.74 -13.82
CA GLU A 91 -5.94 -15.20 -14.00
C GLU A 91 -6.21 -15.94 -12.68
N TYR A 92 -5.70 -15.41 -11.57
CA TYR A 92 -5.93 -15.96 -10.23
C TYR A 92 -7.20 -15.44 -9.54
N GLY A 93 -7.99 -14.59 -10.23
CA GLY A 93 -9.21 -13.98 -9.70
C GLY A 93 -8.95 -12.82 -8.72
N ILE A 94 -7.75 -12.25 -8.73
CA ILE A 94 -7.33 -11.15 -7.85
C ILE A 94 -7.60 -9.81 -8.55
N LYS A 95 -8.13 -8.84 -7.80
CA LYS A 95 -8.37 -7.47 -8.27
C LYS A 95 -7.13 -6.58 -8.16
N THR A 96 -7.06 -5.50 -8.91
CA THR A 96 -5.82 -4.75 -9.11
C THR A 96 -5.97 -3.24 -8.91
N LEU A 97 -5.07 -2.69 -8.09
CA LEU A 97 -4.72 -1.27 -8.09
C LEU A 97 -3.38 -1.14 -8.81
N VAL A 98 -3.36 -0.54 -10.00
CA VAL A 98 -2.17 -0.51 -10.85
C VAL A 98 -1.61 0.91 -10.92
N GLY A 99 -0.36 1.07 -10.50
CA GLY A 99 0.36 2.34 -10.52
C GLY A 99 1.23 2.50 -11.78
N ALA A 100 1.20 3.71 -12.35
CA ALA A 100 2.26 4.22 -13.22
C ALA A 100 3.30 4.95 -12.37
N TRP A 101 4.58 4.54 -12.46
CA TRP A 101 5.65 5.18 -11.69
C TRP A 101 6.14 6.45 -12.40
N LEU A 102 5.75 7.62 -11.89
CA LEU A 102 6.18 8.90 -12.45
C LEU A 102 7.37 9.48 -11.69
N GLY A 103 8.35 10.00 -12.43
CA GLY A 103 9.55 10.65 -11.93
C GLY A 103 9.97 11.83 -12.80
N LYS A 104 11.26 12.15 -12.80
CA LYS A 104 11.82 13.32 -13.52
C LYS A 104 12.06 13.09 -15.02
N ASP A 105 12.07 11.84 -15.47
CA ASP A 105 12.32 11.49 -16.87
C ASP A 105 10.98 11.44 -17.62
N ASP A 106 10.73 12.41 -18.50
CA ASP A 106 9.49 12.48 -19.26
C ASP A 106 9.28 11.25 -20.15
N LYS A 107 10.34 10.70 -20.75
CA LYS A 107 10.20 9.53 -21.64
C LYS A 107 9.67 8.33 -20.86
N ILE A 108 10.24 8.06 -19.69
CA ILE A 108 9.76 6.99 -18.79
C ILE A 108 8.32 7.26 -18.37
N ASN A 109 8.00 8.51 -18.00
CA ASN A 109 6.63 8.89 -17.62
C ASN A 109 5.62 8.62 -18.75
N GLN A 110 5.98 8.94 -20.00
CA GLN A 110 5.10 8.68 -21.15
C GLN A 110 4.87 7.17 -21.36
N GLU A 111 5.91 6.35 -21.22
CA GLU A 111 5.83 4.89 -21.35
C GLU A 111 4.95 4.28 -20.26
N GLU A 112 5.16 4.67 -19.00
CA GLU A 112 4.35 4.25 -17.84
C GLU A 112 2.87 4.58 -18.03
N ILE A 113 2.54 5.79 -18.46
CA ILE A 113 1.15 6.23 -18.68
C ILE A 113 0.51 5.50 -19.85
N ALA A 114 1.24 5.31 -20.95
CA ALA A 114 0.73 4.56 -22.10
C ALA A 114 0.40 3.12 -21.72
N ASN A 115 1.28 2.45 -20.96
CA ASN A 115 1.07 1.08 -20.51
C ASN A 115 -0.09 0.96 -19.51
N LEU A 116 -0.20 1.89 -18.55
CA LEU A 116 -1.35 1.92 -17.63
C LEU A 116 -2.68 2.03 -18.38
N ILE A 117 -2.76 2.91 -19.37
CA ILE A 117 -3.95 3.07 -20.22
C ILE A 117 -4.25 1.79 -21.01
N ASN A 118 -3.23 1.15 -21.59
CA ASN A 118 -3.40 -0.10 -22.35
C ASN A 118 -3.91 -1.23 -21.46
N LEU A 119 -3.26 -1.47 -20.31
CA LEU A 119 -3.68 -2.47 -19.33
C LEU A 119 -5.12 -2.25 -18.85
N SER A 120 -5.50 -0.99 -18.66
CA SER A 120 -6.85 -0.61 -18.26
C SER A 120 -7.89 -0.93 -19.32
N LYS A 121 -7.61 -0.59 -20.59
CA LYS A 121 -8.49 -0.89 -21.73
C LYS A 121 -8.62 -2.40 -22.00
N GLU A 122 -7.58 -3.16 -21.71
CA GLU A 122 -7.59 -4.62 -21.79
C GLU A 122 -8.35 -5.29 -20.62
N GLY A 123 -8.82 -4.52 -19.63
CA GLY A 123 -9.61 -5.02 -18.51
C GLY A 123 -8.78 -5.52 -17.31
N TYR A 124 -7.48 -5.28 -17.29
CA TYR A 124 -6.59 -5.75 -16.23
C TYR A 124 -6.51 -4.82 -15.01
N VAL A 125 -7.16 -3.65 -15.05
CA VAL A 125 -7.09 -2.63 -13.98
C VAL A 125 -8.47 -2.37 -13.38
N ASP A 126 -8.62 -2.51 -12.05
CA ASP A 126 -9.84 -2.11 -11.33
C ASP A 126 -9.76 -0.69 -10.75
N THR A 127 -8.55 -0.20 -10.44
CA THR A 127 -8.29 1.18 -10.02
C THR A 127 -6.90 1.59 -10.53
N ALA A 128 -6.83 2.74 -11.20
CA ALA A 128 -5.59 3.26 -11.76
C ALA A 128 -4.96 4.30 -10.82
N ALA A 129 -3.66 4.19 -10.55
CA ALA A 129 -2.89 5.18 -9.81
C ALA A 129 -1.88 5.88 -10.73
N VAL A 130 -1.97 7.20 -10.83
CA VAL A 130 -1.14 8.02 -11.72
C VAL A 130 -0.05 8.69 -10.90
N GLY A 131 1.07 8.00 -10.73
CA GLY A 131 2.16 8.43 -9.85
C GLY A 131 2.02 7.90 -8.42
N ASN A 132 3.17 7.88 -7.73
CA ASN A 132 3.31 7.54 -6.33
C ASN A 132 4.25 8.56 -5.70
N GLU A 133 3.80 9.35 -4.72
CA GLU A 133 4.61 10.32 -3.95
C GLU A 133 5.41 11.30 -4.81
N VAL A 134 4.89 11.64 -5.99
CA VAL A 134 5.51 12.57 -6.94
C VAL A 134 5.67 13.98 -6.35
N MET A 135 4.66 14.47 -5.61
CA MET A 135 4.70 15.78 -4.94
C MET A 135 5.65 15.74 -3.75
N LEU A 136 5.57 14.69 -2.92
CA LEU A 136 6.50 14.52 -1.80
C LEU A 136 7.97 14.45 -2.25
N ARG A 137 8.25 13.77 -3.38
CA ARG A 137 9.60 13.70 -3.97
C ARG A 137 9.99 14.94 -4.77
N GLY A 138 9.05 15.83 -5.07
CA GLY A 138 9.28 17.01 -5.92
C GLY A 138 9.72 16.64 -7.34
N ASP A 139 9.21 15.53 -7.87
CA ASP A 139 9.61 14.99 -9.17
C ASP A 139 8.96 15.76 -10.34
N LEU A 140 7.71 16.19 -10.16
CA LEU A 140 6.93 16.96 -11.13
C LEU A 140 6.26 18.16 -10.46
N THR A 141 5.83 19.12 -11.27
CA THR A 141 4.94 20.19 -10.84
C THR A 141 3.50 19.68 -10.67
N GLU A 142 2.70 20.43 -9.91
CA GLU A 142 1.27 20.14 -9.73
C GLU A 142 0.51 20.10 -11.08
N ASP A 143 0.84 21.03 -12.00
CA ASP A 143 0.17 21.12 -13.30
C ASP A 143 0.50 19.93 -14.21
N GLU A 144 1.75 19.47 -14.22
CA GLU A 144 2.18 18.29 -14.97
C GLU A 144 1.47 17.03 -14.47
N LEU A 145 1.42 16.82 -13.15
CA LEU A 145 0.74 15.67 -12.57
C LEU A 145 -0.77 15.69 -12.88
N ILE A 146 -1.43 16.84 -12.73
CA ILE A 146 -2.85 16.99 -13.06
C ILE A 146 -3.10 16.71 -14.56
N ALA A 147 -2.19 17.12 -15.45
CA ALA A 147 -2.30 16.81 -16.86
C ALA A 147 -2.25 15.30 -17.13
N PHE A 148 -1.34 14.56 -16.47
CA PHE A 148 -1.30 13.10 -16.57
C PHE A 148 -2.59 12.45 -16.02
N ILE A 149 -3.08 12.88 -14.85
CA ILE A 149 -4.33 12.36 -14.25
C ILE A 149 -5.49 12.54 -15.23
N ASN A 150 -5.67 13.75 -15.77
CA ASN A 150 -6.75 14.06 -16.70
C ASN A 150 -6.65 13.26 -18.00
N ARG A 151 -5.43 13.09 -18.54
CA ARG A 151 -5.20 12.28 -19.73
C ARG A 151 -5.60 10.82 -19.51
N VAL A 152 -5.21 10.22 -18.39
CA VAL A 152 -5.59 8.84 -18.05
C VAL A 152 -7.10 8.75 -17.90
N LYS A 153 -7.74 9.62 -17.11
CA LYS A 153 -9.21 9.67 -16.95
C LYS A 153 -9.96 9.74 -18.26
N GLN A 154 -9.51 10.59 -19.19
CA GLN A 154 -10.13 10.71 -20.51
C GLN A 154 -9.99 9.43 -21.34
N ALA A 155 -8.87 8.73 -21.21
CA ALA A 155 -8.58 7.53 -21.99
C ALA A 155 -9.28 6.26 -21.48
N ILE A 156 -9.64 6.20 -20.19
CA ILE A 156 -10.23 5.03 -19.53
C ILE A 156 -11.52 5.37 -18.76
N PRO A 157 -12.56 5.91 -19.44
CA PRO A 157 -13.80 6.28 -18.79
C PRO A 157 -14.45 5.08 -18.10
N GLY A 158 -14.76 5.20 -16.81
CA GLY A 158 -15.42 4.17 -16.00
C GLY A 158 -14.49 3.40 -15.05
N ILE A 159 -13.17 3.54 -15.18
CA ILE A 159 -12.21 3.04 -14.19
C ILE A 159 -11.81 4.20 -13.28
N PRO A 160 -11.94 4.08 -11.93
CA PRO A 160 -11.51 5.12 -11.01
C PRO A 160 -10.01 5.42 -11.15
N VAL A 161 -9.67 6.70 -11.30
CA VAL A 161 -8.28 7.16 -11.38
C VAL A 161 -7.94 7.99 -10.14
N GLY A 162 -6.90 7.58 -9.43
CA GLY A 162 -6.37 8.30 -8.28
C GLY A 162 -4.91 8.66 -8.44
N TYR A 163 -4.41 9.38 -7.45
CA TYR A 163 -3.00 9.67 -7.23
C TYR A 163 -2.61 9.15 -5.86
N VAL A 164 -1.43 8.55 -5.74
CA VAL A 164 -0.90 8.06 -4.47
C VAL A 164 0.08 9.07 -3.88
N ASP A 165 -0.11 9.46 -2.62
CA ASP A 165 0.86 10.26 -1.88
C ASP A 165 0.67 10.13 -0.36
N ALA A 166 1.58 10.72 0.42
CA ALA A 166 1.39 10.92 1.85
C ALA A 166 0.05 11.60 2.13
N TYR A 167 -0.69 11.09 3.12
CA TYR A 167 -2.04 11.54 3.47
C TYR A 167 -2.22 13.07 3.57
N PHE A 168 -1.21 13.81 4.02
CA PHE A 168 -1.28 15.26 4.19
C PHE A 168 -1.15 16.04 2.88
N GLU A 169 -0.55 15.47 1.82
CA GLU A 169 -0.38 16.16 0.54
C GLU A 169 -1.74 16.49 -0.10
N PHE A 170 -2.77 15.68 0.15
CA PHE A 170 -4.12 15.94 -0.36
C PHE A 170 -4.80 17.18 0.26
N ASP A 171 -4.39 17.57 1.48
CA ASP A 171 -4.83 18.80 2.16
C ASP A 171 -4.02 20.02 1.67
N VAL A 172 -2.70 19.82 1.49
CA VAL A 172 -1.79 20.85 0.98
C VAL A 172 -2.02 21.16 -0.51
N LYS A 173 -2.45 20.17 -1.30
CA LYS A 173 -2.62 20.23 -2.76
C LYS A 173 -4.07 19.93 -3.18
N PRO A 174 -5.04 20.81 -2.84
CA PRO A 174 -6.45 20.54 -3.09
C PRO A 174 -6.80 20.41 -4.58
N ARG A 175 -6.02 20.98 -5.51
CA ARG A 175 -6.27 20.83 -6.96
C ARG A 175 -6.02 19.40 -7.43
N ILE A 176 -4.99 18.74 -6.90
CA ILE A 176 -4.74 17.31 -7.18
C ILE A 176 -5.89 16.46 -6.62
N THR A 177 -6.31 16.73 -5.39
CA THR A 177 -7.46 16.06 -4.77
C THR A 177 -8.73 16.25 -5.60
N GLN A 178 -8.93 17.44 -6.19
CA GLN A 178 -10.03 17.73 -7.10
C GLN A 178 -9.93 16.97 -8.44
N ALA A 179 -8.73 16.76 -8.98
CA ALA A 179 -8.51 16.03 -10.22
C ALA A 179 -8.79 14.51 -10.10
N CYS A 180 -8.51 13.92 -8.93
CA CYS A 180 -8.69 12.48 -8.68
C CYS A 180 -10.16 12.06 -8.57
N ASP A 181 -10.49 10.83 -8.95
CA ASP A 181 -11.79 10.19 -8.64
C ASP A 181 -11.79 9.50 -7.27
N VAL A 182 -10.62 9.03 -6.84
CA VAL A 182 -10.36 8.38 -5.55
C VAL A 182 -9.04 8.91 -4.98
N VAL A 183 -9.02 9.20 -3.68
CA VAL A 183 -7.79 9.56 -2.96
C VAL A 183 -7.11 8.28 -2.49
N LEU A 184 -5.83 8.13 -2.83
CA LEU A 184 -5.01 6.98 -2.45
C LEU A 184 -3.95 7.49 -1.47
N ALA A 185 -4.20 7.32 -0.16
CA ALA A 185 -3.37 7.89 0.88
C ALA A 185 -2.39 6.86 1.45
N ASN A 186 -1.11 7.21 1.48
CA ASN A 186 -0.09 6.51 2.24
C ASN A 186 -0.13 7.00 3.69
N CYS A 187 -0.34 6.05 4.61
CA CYS A 187 -0.48 6.31 6.04
C CYS A 187 0.56 5.49 6.82
N TYR A 188 1.74 6.04 7.08
CA TYR A 188 2.82 5.37 7.82
C TYR A 188 3.12 6.07 9.15
N PRO A 189 2.49 5.65 10.28
CA PRO A 189 2.85 6.16 11.60
C PRO A 189 4.33 5.97 11.95
N TYR A 190 4.99 4.95 11.40
CA TYR A 190 6.43 4.72 11.57
C TYR A 190 7.25 5.94 11.10
N TRP A 191 6.97 6.46 9.89
CA TRP A 191 7.67 7.62 9.32
C TRP A 191 7.31 8.96 9.98
N GLU A 192 6.32 8.96 10.87
CA GLU A 192 5.97 10.10 11.72
C GLU A 192 6.56 9.98 13.13
N GLY A 193 7.42 8.97 13.36
CA GLY A 193 8.08 8.72 14.63
C GLY A 193 7.16 8.28 15.76
N CYS A 194 6.00 7.73 15.42
CA CYS A 194 4.97 7.33 16.37
C CYS A 194 5.38 6.08 17.15
N HIS A 195 5.15 6.06 18.47
CA HIS A 195 5.30 4.83 19.25
C HIS A 195 4.18 3.82 18.91
N ILE A 196 4.48 2.51 18.97
CA ILE A 196 3.56 1.45 18.55
C ILE A 196 2.20 1.51 19.25
N ASP A 197 2.16 1.88 20.54
CA ASP A 197 0.91 1.93 21.32
C ASP A 197 -0.06 3.03 20.85
N TYR A 198 0.44 4.05 20.14
CA TYR A 198 -0.38 5.15 19.60
C TYR A 198 -0.57 5.04 18.08
N SER A 199 0.09 4.07 17.44
CA SER A 199 0.17 3.95 15.98
C SER A 199 -1.21 3.81 15.31
N LEU A 200 -2.14 3.05 15.90
CA LEU A 200 -3.49 2.90 15.37
C LEU A 200 -4.28 4.22 15.45
N LEU A 201 -4.20 4.93 16.58
CA LEU A 201 -4.88 6.21 16.74
C LEU A 201 -4.35 7.24 15.75
N TYR A 202 -3.04 7.25 15.54
CA TYR A 202 -2.44 8.15 14.58
C TYR A 202 -2.83 7.79 13.15
N MET A 203 -2.80 6.50 12.78
CA MET A 203 -3.27 6.06 11.46
C MET A 203 -4.74 6.42 11.20
N LYS A 204 -5.61 6.31 12.21
CA LYS A 204 -7.01 6.77 12.14
C LYS A 204 -7.09 8.26 11.84
N GLU A 205 -6.26 9.09 12.49
CA GLU A 205 -6.23 10.53 12.22
C GLU A 205 -5.64 10.87 10.83
N MET A 206 -4.60 10.16 10.39
CA MET A 206 -4.06 10.30 9.03
C MET A 206 -5.15 10.02 7.98
N TYR A 207 -5.90 8.93 8.16
CA TYR A 207 -7.03 8.57 7.30
C TYR A 207 -8.15 9.61 7.36
N ASN A 208 -8.53 10.07 8.55
CA ASN A 208 -9.55 11.11 8.70
C ASN A 208 -9.15 12.43 8.05
N ARG A 209 -7.86 12.80 8.08
CA ARG A 209 -7.36 13.97 7.35
C ARG A 209 -7.52 13.80 5.85
N ALA A 210 -7.16 12.63 5.31
CA ALA A 210 -7.39 12.31 3.90
C ALA A 210 -8.89 12.34 3.52
N ILE A 211 -9.78 11.83 4.39
CA ILE A 211 -11.25 11.89 4.21
C ILE A 211 -11.74 13.34 4.14
N ARG A 212 -11.26 14.20 5.04
CA ARG A 212 -11.62 15.63 5.01
C ARG A 212 -11.16 16.30 3.71
N ALA A 213 -9.93 16.04 3.29
CA ALA A 213 -9.40 16.55 2.03
C ALA A 213 -10.17 16.03 0.81
N ALA A 214 -10.56 14.75 0.81
CA ALA A 214 -11.28 14.10 -0.28
C ALA A 214 -12.68 14.70 -0.55
N ASN A 215 -13.25 15.42 0.42
CA ASN A 215 -14.51 16.16 0.28
C ASN A 215 -15.65 15.32 -0.35
N GLY A 216 -15.85 14.12 0.20
CA GLY A 216 -16.89 13.17 -0.24
C GLY A 216 -16.46 12.16 -1.30
N LYS A 217 -15.26 12.29 -1.87
CA LYS A 217 -14.68 11.25 -2.74
C LYS A 217 -14.23 10.03 -1.93
N PRO A 218 -14.23 8.82 -2.51
CA PRO A 218 -13.69 7.64 -1.84
C PRO A 218 -12.22 7.83 -1.45
N VAL A 219 -11.84 7.26 -0.31
CA VAL A 219 -10.45 7.22 0.16
C VAL A 219 -10.04 5.77 0.41
N ILE A 220 -8.87 5.40 -0.09
CA ILE A 220 -8.23 4.11 0.14
C ILE A 220 -6.89 4.38 0.82
N ILE A 221 -6.57 3.62 1.87
CA ILE A 221 -5.20 3.59 2.38
C ILE A 221 -4.38 2.73 1.42
N SER A 222 -3.62 3.38 0.55
CA SER A 222 -2.88 2.71 -0.52
C SER A 222 -1.58 2.08 -0.06
N GLU A 223 -1.06 2.52 1.08
CA GLU A 223 0.03 1.88 1.80
C GLU A 223 -0.06 2.15 3.29
N THR A 224 0.28 1.14 4.05
CA THR A 224 0.62 1.25 5.46
C THR A 224 1.36 0.01 5.89
N GLY A 225 2.30 0.14 6.83
CA GLY A 225 3.08 -0.99 7.33
C GLY A 225 3.91 -0.60 8.53
N TRP A 226 4.67 -1.56 9.03
CA TRP A 226 5.68 -1.35 10.06
C TRP A 226 6.87 -2.27 9.77
N PRO A 227 8.13 -1.82 9.87
CA PRO A 227 9.29 -2.67 9.62
C PRO A 227 9.56 -3.61 10.81
N SER A 228 9.94 -4.85 10.55
CA SER A 228 10.25 -5.81 11.63
C SER A 228 11.64 -5.66 12.23
N GLN A 229 12.55 -4.98 11.52
CA GLN A 229 13.97 -4.82 11.86
C GLN A 229 14.50 -3.47 11.35
N GLY A 230 15.70 -3.10 11.82
CA GLY A 230 16.42 -1.90 11.41
C GLY A 230 16.35 -0.78 12.45
N THR A 231 16.66 0.45 12.04
CA THR A 231 16.86 1.59 12.93
C THR A 231 15.54 2.23 13.39
N ASN A 232 15.52 2.78 14.60
CA ASN A 232 14.38 3.53 15.10
C ASN A 232 14.23 4.87 14.37
N PHE A 233 12.99 5.28 14.11
CA PHE A 233 12.68 6.63 13.68
C PHE A 233 11.92 7.34 14.79
N GLY A 234 12.54 8.30 15.49
CA GLY A 234 11.94 8.88 16.69
C GLY A 234 11.56 7.82 17.73
N ALA A 235 10.28 7.74 18.12
CA ALA A 235 9.76 6.71 19.03
C ALA A 235 9.24 5.45 18.31
N ALA A 236 9.28 5.41 16.98
CA ALA A 236 8.89 4.26 16.18
C ALA A 236 10.03 3.23 16.15
N MET A 237 9.86 2.13 16.88
CA MET A 237 10.84 1.06 16.99
C MET A 237 10.47 -0.15 16.12
N PRO A 238 11.31 -0.54 15.16
CA PRO A 238 11.17 -1.82 14.45
C PRO A 238 11.38 -2.99 15.42
N SER A 239 10.46 -3.95 15.41
CA SER A 239 10.62 -5.24 16.10
C SER A 239 9.59 -6.23 15.58
N GLU A 240 9.81 -7.52 15.79
CA GLU A 240 8.78 -8.55 15.52
C GLU A 240 7.48 -8.24 16.26
N GLU A 241 7.56 -7.89 17.55
CA GLU A 241 6.38 -7.60 18.37
C GLU A 241 5.59 -6.42 17.82
N ASN A 242 6.28 -5.33 17.47
CA ASN A 242 5.62 -4.12 16.95
C ASN A 242 5.06 -4.33 15.54
N PHE A 243 5.78 -5.08 14.70
CA PHE A 243 5.28 -5.51 13.39
C PHE A 243 3.94 -6.25 13.53
N ILE A 244 3.90 -7.27 14.39
CA ILE A 244 2.70 -8.09 14.57
C ILE A 244 1.56 -7.27 15.17
N LYS A 245 1.82 -6.46 16.21
CA LYS A 245 0.81 -5.59 16.82
C LYS A 245 0.21 -4.63 15.80
N TYR A 246 1.07 -3.99 14.99
CA TYR A 246 0.64 -3.06 13.95
C TYR A 246 -0.23 -3.75 12.91
N PHE A 247 0.24 -4.89 12.38
CA PHE A 247 -0.51 -5.68 11.41
C PHE A 247 -1.90 -6.06 11.93
N ILE A 248 -1.98 -6.63 13.14
CA ILE A 248 -3.25 -7.07 13.74
C ILE A 248 -4.22 -5.90 13.92
N ASN A 249 -3.73 -4.79 14.47
CA ASN A 249 -4.56 -3.60 14.69
C ASN A 249 -5.06 -3.02 13.38
N THR A 250 -4.20 -2.92 12.36
CA THR A 250 -4.56 -2.43 11.03
C THR A 250 -5.63 -3.29 10.38
N GLN A 251 -5.45 -4.62 10.34
CA GLN A 251 -6.43 -5.51 9.71
C GLN A 251 -7.75 -5.55 10.46
N LYS A 252 -7.73 -5.54 11.80
CA LYS A 252 -8.99 -5.52 12.57
C LYS A 252 -9.75 -4.22 12.42
N TRP A 253 -9.06 -3.08 12.52
CA TRP A 253 -9.69 -1.79 12.31
C TRP A 253 -10.29 -1.66 10.91
N SER A 254 -9.55 -2.09 9.88
CA SER A 254 -10.04 -2.03 8.50
C SER A 254 -11.29 -2.88 8.29
N MET A 255 -11.36 -4.06 8.90
CA MET A 255 -12.57 -4.91 8.86
C MET A 255 -13.74 -4.32 9.66
N GLU A 256 -13.49 -3.77 10.85
CA GLU A 256 -14.52 -3.21 11.74
C GLU A 256 -15.20 -1.97 11.14
N GLU A 257 -14.44 -1.14 10.42
CA GLU A 257 -14.91 0.12 9.86
C GLU A 257 -15.07 0.09 8.32
N ASP A 258 -14.96 -1.09 7.69
CA ASP A 258 -15.05 -1.31 6.23
C ASP A 258 -14.11 -0.39 5.42
N ILE A 259 -12.86 -0.25 5.89
CA ILE A 259 -11.84 0.60 5.29
C ILE A 259 -11.00 -0.24 4.32
N LYS A 260 -10.85 0.27 3.10
CA LYS A 260 -9.98 -0.35 2.09
C LYS A 260 -8.53 -0.02 2.40
N VAL A 261 -7.75 -1.05 2.76
CA VAL A 261 -6.33 -0.93 3.10
C VAL A 261 -5.50 -1.88 2.25
N PHE A 262 -4.46 -1.34 1.62
CA PHE A 262 -3.36 -2.10 1.05
C PHE A 262 -2.20 -2.13 2.04
N TYR A 263 -1.97 -3.29 2.66
CA TYR A 263 -0.85 -3.45 3.59
C TYR A 263 0.47 -3.51 2.82
N PHE A 264 1.50 -2.84 3.34
CA PHE A 264 2.82 -2.78 2.76
C PHE A 264 3.81 -3.58 3.62
N SER A 265 4.45 -4.63 3.10
CA SER A 265 4.32 -5.19 1.73
C SER A 265 4.26 -6.72 1.74
N SER A 266 4.18 -7.33 0.55
CA SER A 266 4.23 -8.79 0.43
C SER A 266 5.57 -9.35 0.91
N PHE A 267 6.68 -8.98 0.26
CA PHE A 267 7.99 -9.59 0.54
C PHE A 267 8.96 -8.54 1.05
N ASP A 268 9.91 -8.96 1.89
CA ASP A 268 11.08 -8.17 2.24
C ASP A 268 11.89 -7.87 0.96
N GLU A 269 12.35 -6.62 0.82
CA GLU A 269 12.95 -6.08 -0.40
C GLU A 269 14.33 -5.48 -0.11
N SER A 270 15.37 -6.30 -0.17
CA SER A 270 16.74 -5.93 0.20
C SER A 270 17.31 -4.71 -0.54
N TRP A 271 16.82 -4.42 -1.75
CA TRP A 271 17.26 -3.27 -2.54
C TRP A 271 16.84 -1.90 -1.98
N LYS A 272 15.85 -1.85 -1.07
CA LYS A 272 15.31 -0.59 -0.53
C LYS A 272 16.20 0.10 0.49
N VAL A 273 17.27 -0.56 0.94
CA VAL A 273 18.21 -0.02 1.95
C VAL A 273 18.81 1.33 1.53
N GLY A 274 18.94 1.58 0.23
CA GLY A 274 19.45 2.86 -0.27
C GLY A 274 18.50 4.05 -0.09
N ALA A 275 17.20 3.86 -0.33
CA ALA A 275 16.23 4.95 -0.34
C ALA A 275 15.56 5.17 1.03
N GLU A 276 15.33 4.09 1.78
CA GLU A 276 14.58 4.10 3.03
C GLU A 276 15.47 3.87 4.26
N GLY A 277 16.79 3.74 4.08
CA GLY A 277 17.70 3.30 5.14
C GLY A 277 17.53 1.80 5.45
N ASP A 278 18.16 1.32 6.52
CA ASP A 278 18.23 -0.12 6.85
C ASP A 278 16.85 -0.78 7.04
N VAL A 279 15.82 -0.04 7.45
CA VAL A 279 14.45 -0.54 7.60
C VAL A 279 13.79 -0.94 6.29
N GLY A 280 14.23 -0.37 5.16
CA GLY A 280 13.62 -0.59 3.83
C GLY A 280 13.56 -2.06 3.42
N ALA A 281 14.48 -2.89 3.93
CA ALA A 281 14.52 -4.31 3.62
C ALA A 281 13.47 -5.15 4.37
N TYR A 282 12.76 -4.61 5.38
CA TYR A 282 12.10 -5.42 6.40
C TYR A 282 10.58 -5.19 6.58
N TRP A 283 9.91 -4.70 5.54
CA TRP A 283 8.46 -4.41 5.54
C TRP A 283 7.56 -5.59 5.14
N GLY A 284 8.11 -6.65 4.58
CA GLY A 284 7.36 -7.79 4.08
C GLY A 284 6.68 -8.60 5.17
N LEU A 285 5.53 -9.20 4.84
CA LEU A 285 4.95 -10.31 5.62
C LEU A 285 5.75 -11.61 5.43
N TRP A 286 6.26 -11.80 4.21
CA TRP A 286 7.20 -12.85 3.86
C TRP A 286 8.63 -12.28 3.77
N ASP A 287 9.62 -13.09 4.10
CA ASP A 287 11.02 -12.72 3.94
C ASP A 287 11.45 -12.74 2.46
N LYS A 288 12.70 -12.35 2.20
CA LYS A 288 13.30 -12.33 0.85
C LYS A 288 13.34 -13.71 0.18
N ASP A 289 13.31 -14.78 0.98
CA ASP A 289 13.32 -16.19 0.57
C ASP A 289 11.90 -16.77 0.51
N GLU A 290 10.89 -15.90 0.56
CA GLU A 290 9.47 -16.19 0.36
C GLU A 290 8.84 -17.04 1.49
N LYS A 291 9.47 -17.04 2.67
CA LYS A 291 8.95 -17.69 3.88
C LYS A 291 8.19 -16.70 4.74
N LEU A 292 7.07 -17.14 5.30
CA LEU A 292 6.30 -16.30 6.24
C LEU A 292 7.16 -16.04 7.48
N LYS A 293 7.30 -14.77 7.89
CA LYS A 293 8.24 -14.38 8.96
C LYS A 293 7.85 -14.89 10.34
N PHE A 294 6.55 -14.96 10.63
CA PHE A 294 6.03 -15.19 11.98
C PHE A 294 4.94 -16.25 12.07
#